data_AF-A0A5B9D5W9-F1
#
_entry.id   AF-A0A5B9D5W9-F1
#
_cell.length_a   1.000
_cell.length_b   1.000
_cell.length_c   1.000
_cell.angle_alpha   90.00
_cell.angle_beta   90.00
_cell.angle_gamma   90.00
#
_symmetry.space_group_name_H-M   'P 1'
#
loop_
_entity.id
_entity.type
_entity.pdbx_description
1 polymer ?
#
loop_
_entity_poly.entity_id
_entity_poly.type
_entity_poly.pdbx_seq_one_letter_code
_entity_poly.pdbx_strand_id
1 'polypeptide(L)'
;MNSEEVKEKTSFAIQLQKRQIKFAIICIFFSGLAGVFFREFGRAFSSGLSSLEAMHATLALSQTHGHLLNIGFLVPLGLALITFFVKDKLDEKDMKKLNLWFTISMIAGIGTILLLFYKGIHFVVYSSSQFDFSITEIDDLLYGGSKMIRAMLNAIFHTSYGGSILLYTIPILKSLKKLK
;
A
#
# COMPACT_ATOMS: atom_id res chain seq x y z
N MET A 1 23.78 -0.69 30.55
CA MET A 1 23.91 -0.71 29.08
C MET A 1 25.28 -0.13 28.74
N ASN A 2 26.10 -0.88 28.02
CA ASN A 2 27.40 -0.40 27.52
C ASN A 2 27.16 0.71 26.47
N SER A 3 28.06 1.70 26.39
CA SER A 3 28.05 2.74 25.35
C SER A 3 27.93 2.21 23.91
N GLU A 4 28.46 1.01 23.63
CA GLU A 4 28.35 0.34 22.32
C GLU A 4 26.93 -0.15 22.04
N GLU A 5 26.25 -0.72 23.03
CA GLU A 5 24.88 -1.22 22.93
C GLU A 5 23.89 -0.06 22.66
N VAL A 6 24.12 1.10 23.28
CA VAL A 6 23.36 2.33 23.02
C VAL A 6 23.55 2.80 21.57
N LYS A 7 24.80 2.77 21.06
CA LYS A 7 25.13 3.20 19.69
C LYS A 7 24.50 2.28 18.66
N GLU A 8 24.57 0.96 18.86
CA GLU A 8 24.00 -0.03 17.95
C GLU A 8 22.47 0.09 17.84
N LYS A 9 21.78 0.15 18.99
CA LYS A 9 20.32 0.36 19.03
C LYS A 9 19.90 1.63 18.30
N THR A 10 20.63 2.72 18.54
CA THR A 10 20.36 4.01 17.88
C THR A 10 20.56 3.92 16.37
N SER A 11 21.60 3.21 15.93
CA SER A 11 21.87 2.96 14.50
C SER A 11 20.71 2.21 13.84
N PHE A 12 20.20 1.13 14.44
CA PHE A 12 19.08 0.36 13.88
C PHE A 12 17.80 1.19 13.75
N ALA A 13 17.45 1.96 14.78
CA ALA A 13 16.27 2.82 14.76
C ALA A 13 16.33 3.84 13.61
N ILE A 14 17.50 4.49 13.45
CA ILE A 14 17.74 5.47 12.41
C ILE A 14 17.64 4.82 11.02
N GLN A 15 18.21 3.61 10.85
CA GLN A 15 18.13 2.89 9.58
C GLN A 15 16.68 2.55 9.20
N LEU A 16 15.89 2.04 10.15
CA LEU A 16 14.47 1.72 9.91
C LEU A 16 13.67 2.98 9.52
N GLN A 17 13.83 4.07 10.26
CA GLN A 17 13.17 5.35 9.97
C GLN A 17 13.56 5.90 8.59
N LYS A 18 14.86 5.86 8.25
CA LYS A 18 15.34 6.27 6.93
C LYS A 18 14.71 5.45 5.82
N ARG A 19 14.56 4.13 6.00
CA ARG A 19 13.90 3.25 5.02
C ARG A 19 12.42 3.62 4.85
N GLN A 20 11.70 3.84 5.94
CA GLN A 20 10.29 4.23 5.93
C GLN A 20 10.07 5.56 5.22
N ILE A 21 10.87 6.58 5.57
CA ILE A 21 10.80 7.91 4.95
C ILE A 21 11.19 7.85 3.47
N LYS A 22 12.27 7.14 3.12
CA LYS A 22 12.69 7.00 1.72
C LYS A 22 11.60 6.32 0.89
N PHE A 23 10.98 5.26 1.42
CA PHE A 23 9.86 4.60 0.76
C PHE A 23 8.68 5.55 0.57
N ALA A 24 8.30 6.29 1.61
CA ALA A 24 7.22 7.28 1.54
C ALA A 24 7.48 8.36 0.47
N ILE A 25 8.70 8.91 0.41
CA ILE A 25 9.11 9.92 -0.59
C ILE A 25 9.04 9.36 -2.02
N ILE A 26 9.49 8.12 -2.21
CA ILE A 26 9.40 7.46 -3.51
C ILE A 26 7.92 7.29 -3.91
N CYS A 27 7.08 6.81 -3.00
CA CYS A 27 5.67 6.56 -3.27
C CYS A 27 4.85 7.84 -3.47
N ILE A 28 5.12 8.95 -2.77
CA ILE A 28 4.43 10.23 -3.02
C ILE A 28 4.74 10.74 -4.43
N PHE A 29 5.99 10.61 -4.89
CA PHE A 29 6.38 10.97 -6.25
C PHE A 29 5.67 10.10 -7.29
N PHE A 30 5.71 8.77 -7.13
CA PHE A 30 4.98 7.85 -8.00
C PHE A 30 3.47 8.05 -7.94
N SER A 31 2.92 8.46 -6.80
CA SER A 31 1.50 8.78 -6.69
C SER A 31 1.13 10.01 -7.49
N GLY A 32 1.94 11.08 -7.44
CA GLY A 32 1.78 12.24 -8.31
C GLY A 32 1.79 11.87 -9.80
N LEU A 33 2.76 11.05 -10.22
CA LEU A 33 2.83 10.54 -11.59
C LEU A 33 1.60 9.70 -11.96
N ALA A 34 1.20 8.78 -11.09
CA ALA A 34 0.03 7.93 -11.30
C ALA A 34 -1.26 8.77 -11.38
N GLY A 35 -1.40 9.81 -10.56
CA GLY A 35 -2.56 10.72 -10.61
C GLY A 35 -2.68 11.45 -11.94
N VAL A 36 -1.56 11.99 -12.45
CA VAL A 36 -1.53 12.61 -13.79
C VAL A 36 -1.84 11.58 -14.87
N PHE A 37 -1.17 10.42 -14.81
CA PHE A 37 -1.40 9.34 -15.78
C PHE A 37 -2.85 8.89 -15.79
N PHE A 38 -3.47 8.62 -14.64
CA PHE A 38 -4.87 8.20 -14.55
C PHE A 38 -5.83 9.27 -15.05
N ARG A 39 -5.54 10.55 -14.81
CA ARG A 39 -6.37 11.64 -15.35
C ARG A 39 -6.33 11.67 -16.87
N GLU A 40 -5.14 11.62 -17.46
CA GLU A 40 -5.00 11.69 -18.92
C GLU A 40 -5.48 10.41 -19.59
N PHE A 41 -5.15 9.25 -19.03
CA PHE A 41 -5.60 7.94 -19.49
C PHE A 41 -7.13 7.82 -19.39
N GLY A 42 -7.71 8.15 -18.23
CA GLY A 42 -9.16 8.16 -18.05
C GLY A 42 -9.86 9.09 -19.04
N ARG A 43 -9.34 10.30 -19.27
CA ARG A 43 -9.91 11.24 -20.24
C ARG A 43 -9.91 10.70 -21.67
N ALA A 44 -8.81 10.07 -22.10
CA ALA A 44 -8.67 9.54 -23.45
C ALA A 44 -9.62 8.36 -23.73
N PHE A 45 -9.87 7.51 -22.73
CA PHE A 45 -10.67 6.29 -22.89
C PHE A 45 -12.14 6.46 -22.45
N SER A 46 -12.51 7.60 -21.86
CA SER A 46 -13.91 7.83 -21.42
C SER A 46 -14.74 8.62 -22.43
N SER A 47 -14.17 9.12 -23.53
CA SER A 47 -14.90 9.87 -24.55
C SER A 47 -15.82 8.95 -25.34
N GLY A 48 -17.09 8.84 -24.93
CA GLY A 48 -18.09 7.97 -25.54
C GLY A 48 -18.75 7.00 -24.57
N LEU A 49 -18.26 6.91 -23.32
CA LEU A 49 -18.92 6.16 -22.27
C LEU A 49 -20.18 6.86 -21.78
N SER A 50 -21.17 6.09 -21.33
CA SER A 50 -22.27 6.65 -20.56
C SER A 50 -21.75 7.27 -19.25
N SER A 51 -22.50 8.19 -18.66
CA SER A 51 -22.10 8.83 -17.39
C SER A 51 -21.86 7.81 -16.27
N LEU A 52 -22.61 6.70 -16.26
CA LEU A 52 -22.46 5.65 -15.25
C LEU A 52 -21.15 4.86 -15.42
N GLU A 53 -20.79 4.49 -16.64
CA GLU A 53 -19.54 3.78 -16.93
C GLU A 53 -18.33 4.66 -16.68
N ALA A 54 -18.38 5.92 -17.12
CA ALA A 54 -17.35 6.91 -16.86
C ALA A 54 -17.12 7.11 -15.34
N MET A 55 -18.20 7.11 -14.55
CA MET A 55 -18.10 7.18 -13.09
C MET A 55 -17.38 5.97 -12.51
N HIS A 56 -17.70 4.75 -12.94
CA HIS A 56 -17.05 3.53 -12.44
C HIS A 56 -15.58 3.43 -12.83
N ALA A 57 -15.24 3.76 -14.08
CA ALA A 57 -13.86 3.81 -14.56
C ALA A 57 -13.04 4.83 -13.75
N THR A 58 -13.60 6.03 -13.54
CA THR A 58 -12.97 7.08 -12.73
C THR A 58 -12.80 6.66 -11.28
N LEU A 59 -13.81 6.02 -10.68
CA LEU A 59 -13.75 5.53 -9.31
C LEU A 59 -12.65 4.48 -9.14
N ALA A 60 -12.52 3.53 -10.07
CA ALA A 60 -11.48 2.49 -10.01
C ALA A 60 -10.05 3.07 -10.09
N LEU A 61 -9.84 4.06 -10.97
CA LEU A 61 -8.56 4.78 -11.07
C LEU A 61 -8.28 5.62 -9.81
N SER A 62 -9.29 6.35 -9.33
CA SER A 62 -9.17 7.17 -8.11
C SER A 62 -8.90 6.32 -6.87
N GLN A 63 -9.52 5.14 -6.76
CA GLN A 63 -9.25 4.19 -5.69
C GLN A 63 -7.79 3.74 -5.72
N THR A 64 -7.25 3.44 -6.90
CA THR A 64 -5.83 3.06 -7.04
C THR A 64 -4.91 4.18 -6.58
N HIS A 65 -5.17 5.43 -7.00
CA HIS A 65 -4.39 6.60 -6.58
C HIS A 65 -4.45 6.81 -5.06
N GLY A 66 -5.66 6.75 -4.48
CA GLY A 66 -5.86 6.87 -3.04
C GLY A 66 -5.13 5.80 -2.24
N HIS A 67 -5.13 4.54 -2.70
CA HIS A 67 -4.36 3.47 -2.07
C HIS A 67 -2.86 3.68 -2.19
N LEU A 68 -2.36 4.13 -3.34
CA LEU A 68 -0.95 4.45 -3.51
C LEU A 68 -0.49 5.57 -2.55
N LEU A 69 -1.31 6.62 -2.34
CA LEU A 69 -1.05 7.63 -1.32
C LEU A 69 -1.08 7.05 0.09
N ASN A 70 -2.10 6.28 0.44
CA ASN A 70 -2.27 5.81 1.81
C ASN A 70 -1.24 4.74 2.18
N ILE A 71 -1.18 3.67 1.40
CA ILE A 71 -0.28 2.52 1.61
C ILE A 71 1.18 2.92 1.37
N GLY A 72 1.43 3.71 0.33
CA GLY A 72 2.79 4.06 -0.07
C GLY A 72 3.40 5.21 0.72
N PHE A 73 2.60 6.21 1.12
CA PHE A 73 3.11 7.43 1.75
C PHE A 73 2.64 7.60 3.21
N LEU A 74 1.33 7.69 3.45
CA LEU A 74 0.80 8.05 4.76
C LEU A 74 1.15 7.01 5.84
N VAL A 75 0.93 5.73 5.56
CA VAL A 75 1.20 4.67 6.52
C VAL A 75 2.70 4.56 6.83
N PRO A 76 3.62 4.46 5.86
CA PRO A 76 5.05 4.39 6.15
C PRO A 76 5.58 5.61 6.92
N LEU A 77 5.09 6.82 6.59
CA LEU A 77 5.45 8.03 7.32
C LEU A 77 4.92 8.01 8.76
N GLY A 78 3.67 7.58 8.96
CA GLY A 78 3.08 7.39 10.28
C GLY A 78 3.85 6.37 11.12
N LEU A 79 4.25 5.24 10.52
CA LEU A 79 5.09 4.25 11.18
C LEU A 79 6.45 4.83 11.56
N ALA A 80 7.10 5.61 10.68
CA ALA A 80 8.38 6.26 10.99
C ALA A 80 8.27 7.19 12.20
N LEU A 81 7.20 7.99 12.27
CA LEU A 81 6.93 8.87 13.39
C LEU A 81 6.71 8.09 14.69
N ILE A 82 5.92 7.01 14.64
CA ILE A 82 5.71 6.14 15.81
C ILE A 82 7.03 5.53 16.26
N THR A 83 7.83 4.97 15.35
CA THR A 83 9.16 4.42 15.66
C THR A 83 10.03 5.49 16.32
N PHE A 84 10.01 6.72 15.84
CA PHE A 84 10.78 7.83 16.40
C PHE A 84 10.44 8.08 17.87
N PHE A 85 9.16 8.09 18.24
CA PHE A 85 8.74 8.33 19.62
C PHE A 85 8.99 7.16 20.57
N VAL A 86 9.01 5.92 20.07
CA VAL A 86 9.14 4.74 20.93
C VAL A 86 10.51 4.08 20.87
N LYS A 87 11.44 4.57 20.04
CA LYS A 87 12.75 3.95 19.80
C LYS A 87 13.54 3.69 21.07
N ASP A 88 13.50 4.61 22.03
CA ASP A 88 14.29 4.51 23.26
C ASP A 88 13.73 3.45 24.21
N LYS A 89 12.48 3.03 24.01
CA LYS A 89 11.76 2.02 24.82
C LYS A 89 11.84 0.60 24.25
N LEU A 90 12.28 0.46 23.00
CA LEU A 90 12.37 -0.83 22.31
C LEU A 90 13.77 -1.42 22.48
N ASP A 91 13.87 -2.73 22.66
CA ASP A 91 15.17 -3.41 22.59
C ASP A 91 15.53 -3.75 21.13
N GLU A 92 16.73 -4.27 20.91
CA GLU A 92 17.22 -4.63 19.57
C GLU A 92 16.35 -5.70 18.90
N LYS A 93 15.83 -6.66 19.67
CA LYS A 93 14.97 -7.74 19.18
C LYS A 93 13.64 -7.19 18.68
N ASP A 94 13.07 -6.23 19.41
CA ASP A 94 11.86 -5.52 19.01
C ASP A 94 12.11 -4.70 17.73
N MET A 95 13.24 -3.99 17.63
CA MET A 95 13.62 -3.27 16.42
C MET A 95 13.76 -4.18 15.19
N LYS A 96 14.41 -5.33 15.34
CA LYS A 96 14.51 -6.34 14.27
C LYS A 96 13.14 -6.83 13.81
N LYS A 97 12.19 -7.05 14.75
CA LYS A 97 10.80 -7.42 14.41
C LYS A 97 10.06 -6.30 13.68
N LEU A 98 10.20 -5.05 14.13
CA LEU A 98 9.60 -3.91 13.44
C LEU A 98 10.11 -3.83 11.99
N ASN A 99 11.43 -3.99 11.79
CA ASN A 99 12.02 -3.98 10.46
C ASN A 99 11.51 -5.12 9.55
N LEU A 100 11.35 -6.33 10.11
CA LEU A 100 10.76 -7.46 9.40
C LEU A 100 9.31 -7.18 8.98
N TRP A 101 8.45 -6.76 9.92
CA TRP A 101 7.04 -6.50 9.64
C TRP A 101 6.86 -5.32 8.69
N PHE A 102 7.70 -4.28 8.80
CA PHE A 102 7.70 -3.20 7.82
C PHE A 102 8.07 -3.70 6.42
N THR A 103 9.08 -4.57 6.30
CA THR A 103 9.49 -5.15 5.01
C THR A 103 8.37 -5.99 4.39
N ILE A 104 7.70 -6.84 5.18
CA ILE A 104 6.54 -7.60 4.73
C ILE A 104 5.41 -6.67 4.30
N SER A 105 5.15 -5.60 5.07
CA SER A 105 4.12 -4.60 4.72
C SER A 105 4.41 -3.88 3.41
N MET A 106 5.68 -3.56 3.11
CA MET A 106 6.04 -2.94 1.83
C MET A 106 5.77 -3.89 0.66
N ILE A 107 6.21 -5.15 0.75
CA ILE A 107 6.01 -6.14 -0.31
C ILE A 107 4.51 -6.38 -0.53
N ALA A 108 3.77 -6.58 0.56
CA ALA A 108 2.33 -6.80 0.51
C ALA A 108 1.56 -5.58 -0.02
N GLY A 109 1.97 -4.38 0.39
CA GLY A 109 1.41 -3.11 -0.05
C GLY A 109 1.65 -2.84 -1.54
N ILE A 110 2.87 -3.08 -2.03
CA ILE A 110 3.19 -2.99 -3.47
C ILE A 110 2.32 -3.97 -4.26
N GLY A 111 2.21 -5.22 -3.81
CA GLY A 111 1.34 -6.20 -4.47
C GLY A 111 -0.12 -5.74 -4.51
N THR A 112 -0.64 -5.19 -3.41
CA THR A 112 -2.00 -4.62 -3.34
C THR A 112 -2.18 -3.49 -4.35
N ILE A 113 -1.22 -2.56 -4.44
CA ILE A 113 -1.25 -1.45 -5.39
C ILE A 113 -1.21 -1.96 -6.83
N LEU A 114 -0.39 -2.96 -7.15
CA LEU A 114 -0.31 -3.55 -8.49
C LEU A 114 -1.62 -4.22 -8.91
N LEU A 115 -2.29 -4.92 -7.99
CA LEU A 115 -3.60 -5.53 -8.26
C LEU A 115 -4.67 -4.47 -8.52
N LEU A 116 -4.67 -3.38 -7.73
CA LEU A 116 -5.59 -2.25 -7.94
C LEU A 116 -5.29 -1.53 -9.26
N PHE A 117 -4.02 -1.34 -9.60
CA PHE A 117 -3.60 -0.75 -10.87
C PHE A 117 -4.08 -1.59 -12.05
N TYR A 118 -3.84 -2.91 -12.01
CA TYR A 118 -4.35 -3.84 -13.01
C TYR A 118 -5.87 -3.73 -13.14
N LYS A 119 -6.60 -3.76 -12.01
CA LYS A 119 -8.06 -3.61 -12.00
C LYS A 119 -8.49 -2.28 -12.62
N GLY A 120 -7.90 -1.16 -12.22
CA GLY A 120 -8.23 0.17 -12.74
C GLY A 120 -8.05 0.27 -14.25
N ILE A 121 -6.90 -0.19 -14.76
CA ILE A 121 -6.63 -0.21 -16.21
C ILE A 121 -7.58 -1.14 -16.94
N HIS A 122 -7.82 -2.34 -16.41
CA HIS A 122 -8.73 -3.31 -17.01
C HIS A 122 -10.14 -2.72 -17.16
N PHE A 123 -10.68 -2.09 -16.13
CA PHE A 123 -12.00 -1.46 -16.19
C PHE A 123 -12.07 -0.37 -17.25
N VAL A 124 -11.07 0.52 -17.31
CA VAL A 124 -11.06 1.61 -18.28
C VAL A 124 -10.97 1.08 -19.71
N VAL A 125 -10.05 0.14 -19.97
CA VAL A 125 -9.83 -0.41 -21.30
C VAL A 125 -11.06 -1.17 -21.79
N TYR A 126 -11.63 -2.06 -20.98
CA TYR A 126 -12.79 -2.85 -21.41
C TYR A 126 -14.04 -1.99 -21.56
N SER A 127 -14.30 -1.06 -20.63
CA SER A 127 -15.45 -0.14 -20.78
C SER A 127 -15.34 0.66 -22.08
N SER A 128 -14.13 1.08 -22.47
CA SER A 128 -13.91 1.88 -23.68
C SER A 128 -13.93 1.11 -25.00
N SER A 129 -13.74 -0.21 -24.98
CA SER A 129 -13.54 -1.03 -26.18
C SER A 129 -14.66 -2.04 -26.43
N GLN A 130 -15.48 -2.35 -25.41
CA GLN A 130 -16.56 -3.32 -25.47
C GLN A 130 -17.85 -2.68 -24.95
N PHE A 131 -18.50 -1.86 -25.78
CA PHE A 131 -19.69 -1.08 -25.40
C PHE A 131 -20.90 -1.93 -24.97
N ASP A 132 -20.93 -3.21 -25.33
CA ASP A 132 -22.01 -4.12 -24.99
C ASP A 132 -21.82 -4.83 -23.63
N PHE A 133 -20.63 -4.69 -23.02
CA PHE A 133 -20.31 -5.39 -21.78
C PHE A 133 -20.80 -4.58 -20.59
N SER A 134 -21.62 -5.20 -19.75
CA SER A 134 -21.95 -4.67 -18.44
C SER A 134 -20.72 -4.63 -17.53
N ILE A 135 -20.78 -3.76 -16.51
CA ILE A 135 -19.75 -3.65 -15.47
C ILE A 135 -19.47 -5.00 -14.78
N THR A 136 -20.49 -5.83 -14.60
CA THR A 136 -20.36 -7.16 -14.01
C THR A 136 -19.59 -8.12 -14.91
N GLU A 137 -19.83 -8.06 -16.23
CA GLU A 137 -19.07 -8.88 -17.19
C GLU A 137 -17.60 -8.45 -17.24
N ILE A 138 -17.31 -7.15 -17.19
CA ILE A 138 -15.94 -6.64 -17.09
C ILE A 138 -15.26 -7.11 -15.78
N ASP A 139 -15.98 -7.09 -14.65
CA ASP A 139 -15.45 -7.58 -13.37
C ASP A 139 -15.17 -9.09 -13.41
N ASP A 140 -16.07 -9.87 -14.00
CA ASP A 140 -15.92 -11.31 -14.13
C ASP A 140 -14.73 -11.69 -15.03
N LEU A 141 -14.37 -10.85 -16.02
CA LEU A 141 -13.18 -11.07 -16.86
C LEU A 141 -11.84 -10.85 -16.15
N LEU A 142 -11.81 -10.17 -15.01
CA LEU A 142 -10.56 -9.92 -14.27
C LEU A 142 -9.81 -11.22 -14.00
N TYR A 143 -8.49 -11.19 -14.19
CA TYR A 143 -7.61 -12.36 -14.01
C TYR A 143 -8.03 -13.54 -14.91
N GLY A 144 -8.51 -13.24 -16.12
CA GLY A 144 -8.91 -14.23 -17.11
C GLY A 144 -10.14 -15.04 -16.72
N GLY A 145 -11.09 -14.46 -15.97
CA GLY A 145 -12.28 -15.19 -15.52
C GLY A 145 -12.14 -15.89 -14.17
N SER A 146 -10.91 -15.99 -13.64
CA SER A 146 -10.64 -16.86 -12.49
C SER A 146 -10.93 -16.18 -11.15
N LYS A 147 -12.15 -16.41 -10.64
CA LYS A 147 -12.59 -15.95 -9.31
C LYS A 147 -11.65 -16.46 -8.19
N MET A 148 -11.10 -17.67 -8.34
CA MET A 148 -10.16 -18.26 -7.39
C MET A 148 -8.82 -17.50 -7.37
N ILE A 149 -8.21 -17.25 -8.53
CA ILE A 149 -6.94 -16.49 -8.61
C ILE A 149 -7.13 -15.10 -8.02
N ARG A 150 -8.22 -14.42 -8.39
CA ARG A 150 -8.58 -13.11 -7.84
C ARG A 150 -8.68 -13.13 -6.31
N ALA A 151 -9.41 -14.09 -5.76
CA ALA A 151 -9.58 -14.23 -4.32
C ALA A 151 -8.25 -14.51 -3.61
N MET A 152 -7.42 -15.42 -4.16
CA MET A 152 -6.12 -15.75 -3.60
C MET A 152 -5.17 -14.56 -3.60
N LEU A 153 -5.03 -13.86 -4.73
CA LEU A 153 -4.15 -12.69 -4.84
C LEU A 153 -4.59 -11.57 -3.89
N ASN A 154 -5.88 -11.24 -3.86
CA ASN A 154 -6.40 -10.25 -2.92
C ASN A 154 -6.18 -10.68 -1.47
N ALA A 155 -6.48 -11.93 -1.12
CA ALA A 155 -6.30 -12.44 0.24
C ALA A 155 -4.82 -12.37 0.65
N ILE A 156 -3.90 -12.82 -0.20
CA ILE A 156 -2.47 -12.82 0.09
C ILE A 156 -1.97 -11.40 0.29
N PHE A 157 -2.14 -10.51 -0.68
CA PHE A 157 -1.51 -9.19 -0.60
C PHE A 157 -2.23 -8.24 0.36
N HIS A 158 -3.56 -8.14 0.27
CA HIS A 158 -4.31 -7.18 1.08
C HIS A 158 -4.34 -7.60 2.56
N THR A 159 -4.55 -8.89 2.85
CA THR A 159 -4.58 -9.37 4.24
C THR A 159 -3.18 -9.38 4.85
N SER A 160 -2.14 -9.75 4.09
CA SER A 160 -0.76 -9.67 4.61
C SER A 160 -0.33 -8.23 4.88
N TYR A 161 -0.80 -7.26 4.07
CA TYR A 161 -0.56 -5.85 4.35
C TYR A 161 -1.18 -5.44 5.69
N GLY A 162 -2.49 -5.63 5.86
CA GLY A 162 -3.16 -5.29 7.12
C GLY A 162 -2.60 -6.04 8.34
N GLY A 163 -2.34 -7.34 8.18
CA GLY A 163 -1.77 -8.19 9.22
C GLY A 163 -0.35 -7.77 9.63
N SER A 164 0.51 -7.44 8.68
CA SER A 164 1.87 -6.99 8.97
C SER A 164 1.89 -5.63 9.67
N ILE A 165 0.99 -4.70 9.32
CA ILE A 165 0.81 -3.44 10.05
C ILE A 165 0.36 -3.70 11.49
N LEU A 166 -0.62 -4.60 11.69
CA LEU A 166 -1.05 -4.99 13.04
C LEU A 166 0.10 -5.59 13.86
N LEU A 167 0.84 -6.53 13.28
CA LEU A 167 1.98 -7.18 13.94
C LEU A 167 3.13 -6.20 14.22
N TYR A 168 3.30 -5.17 13.39
CA TYR A 168 4.21 -4.06 13.63
C TYR A 168 3.87 -3.30 14.93
N THR A 169 2.58 -3.17 15.28
CA THR A 169 2.16 -2.47 16.51
C THR A 169 2.44 -3.25 17.80
N ILE A 170 2.55 -4.58 17.75
CA ILE A 170 2.66 -5.42 18.96
C ILE A 170 3.91 -5.09 19.80
N PRO A 171 5.14 -5.02 19.24
CA PRO A 171 6.32 -4.64 20.02
C PRO A 171 6.19 -3.26 20.66
N ILE A 172 5.55 -2.32 19.95
CA ILE A 172 5.29 -0.96 20.42
C ILE A 172 4.34 -0.99 21.63
N LEU A 173 3.23 -1.72 21.54
CA LEU A 173 2.27 -1.84 22.65
C LEU A 173 2.89 -2.52 23.87
N LYS A 174 3.75 -3.53 23.64
CA LYS A 174 4.48 -4.21 24.73
C LYS A 174 5.48 -3.28 25.42
N SER A 175 6.19 -2.44 24.68
CA SER A 175 7.15 -1.50 25.29
C SER A 175 6.45 -0.39 26.08
N LEU A 176 5.27 0.05 25.65
CA LEU A 176 4.47 1.03 26.38
C LEU A 176 3.87 0.48 27.68
N LYS A 177 3.48 -0.80 27.72
CA LYS A 177 2.92 -1.43 28.95
C LYS A 177 3.93 -1.55 30.07
N LYS A 178 5.24 -1.60 29.78
CA LYS A 178 6.31 -1.63 30.79
C LYS A 178 6.46 -0.32 31.58
N LEU A 179 5.72 0.73 31.22
CA LEU A 179 5.74 2.04 31.88
C LEU A 179 4.70 2.19 32.99
N LYS A 180 3.83 1.19 33.17
CA LYS A 180 2.88 1.10 34.29
C LYS A 180 3.45 0.16 35.35
#